data_AF-A0A8T6UUG2-F1
#
_entry.id   AF-A0A8T6UUG2-F1
#
_cell.length_a   1.000
_cell.length_b   1.000
_cell.length_c   1.000
_cell.angle_alpha   90.00
_cell.angle_beta   90.00
_cell.angle_gamma   90.00
#
_symmetry.space_group_name_H-M   'P 1'
#
loop_
_entity.id
_entity.type
_entity.pdbx_description
1 polymer ?
#
loop_
_entity_poly.entity_id
_entity_poly.type
_entity_poly.pdbx_seq_one_letter_code
_entity_poly.pdbx_strand_id
1 'polypeptide(L)'
;ITGFRLALGGAQEYYGVEPDITVLGKILGGGFPIGAFCGSEEIFSLLDHRKYPKMDDRSAHGGTFTGNPISTSAGNATLDHLMKNNTIKEINRKGKKI
;
A
#
# COMPACT_ATOMS: atom_id res chain seq x y z
N ILE A 1 -2.72 11.36 4.60
CA ILE A 1 -1.97 10.83 3.43
C ILE A 1 -0.54 10.57 3.90
N THR A 2 -0.15 9.31 4.14
CA THR A 2 1.11 9.02 4.85
C THR A 2 1.96 7.92 4.21
N GLY A 3 1.35 6.85 3.70
CA GLY A 3 2.05 5.78 2.95
C GLY A 3 2.84 6.33 1.76
N PHE A 4 4.11 5.93 1.64
CA PHE A 4 5.06 6.39 0.62
C PHE A 4 5.22 7.92 0.51
N ARG A 5 4.85 8.67 1.55
CA ARG A 5 4.89 10.14 1.58
C ARG A 5 5.71 10.68 2.73
N LEU A 6 5.48 10.20 3.96
CA LEU A 6 6.25 10.65 5.13
C LEU A 6 7.64 9.98 5.17
N ALA A 7 7.64 8.68 4.93
CA ALA A 7 8.80 7.81 4.77
C ALA A 7 8.45 6.76 3.70
N LEU A 8 9.41 5.91 3.32
CA LEU A 8 9.16 4.86 2.33
C LEU A 8 8.10 3.87 2.86
N GLY A 9 8.26 3.41 4.10
CA GLY A 9 7.27 2.66 4.86
C GLY A 9 6.14 3.52 5.45
N GLY A 10 6.01 4.78 5.06
CA GLY A 10 4.90 5.64 5.49
C GLY A 10 4.93 6.03 6.98
N ALA A 11 3.74 6.20 7.57
CA ALA A 11 3.61 6.61 8.97
C ALA A 11 4.12 5.56 9.96
N GLN A 12 3.95 4.27 9.66
CA GLN A 12 4.43 3.19 10.53
C GLN A 12 5.95 3.25 10.72
N GLU A 13 6.71 3.44 9.64
CA GLU A 13 8.17 3.68 9.73
C GLU A 13 8.47 5.00 10.44
N TYR A 14 7.79 6.09 10.04
CA TYR A 14 8.09 7.42 10.55
C TYR A 14 7.86 7.57 12.06
N TYR A 15 6.80 6.95 12.59
CA TYR A 15 6.45 7.01 14.00
C TYR A 15 6.92 5.78 14.80
N GLY A 16 7.51 4.78 14.15
CA GLY A 16 7.95 3.55 14.81
C GLY A 16 6.79 2.73 15.40
N VAL A 17 5.66 2.66 14.70
CA VAL A 17 4.47 1.90 15.13
C VAL A 17 4.24 0.71 14.20
N GLU A 18 3.76 -0.39 14.75
CA GLU A 18 3.41 -1.60 14.00
C GLU A 18 1.89 -1.78 14.01
N PRO A 19 1.20 -1.50 12.89
CA PRO A 19 -0.25 -1.67 12.79
C PRO A 19 -0.62 -3.12 12.47
N ASP A 20 -1.76 -3.59 13.02
CA ASP A 20 -2.33 -4.89 12.61
C ASP A 20 -2.74 -4.90 11.13
N ILE A 21 -3.27 -3.77 10.65
CA ILE A 21 -3.69 -3.54 9.26
C ILE A 21 -3.26 -2.16 8.79
N THR A 22 -2.60 -2.10 7.63
CA THR A 22 -2.26 -0.88 6.90
C THR A 22 -3.14 -0.75 5.67
N VAL A 23 -3.74 0.44 5.45
CA VAL A 23 -4.49 0.75 4.22
C VAL A 23 -3.74 1.79 3.40
N LEU A 24 -3.56 1.50 2.11
CA LEU A 24 -2.77 2.25 1.14
C LEU A 24 -3.61 2.62 -0.09
N GLY A 25 -3.17 3.64 -0.80
CA GLY A 25 -3.78 4.10 -2.04
C GLY A 25 -3.08 5.36 -2.53
N LYS A 26 -3.78 6.20 -3.29
CA LYS A 26 -3.26 7.48 -3.82
C LYS A 26 -1.94 7.27 -4.58
N ILE A 27 -0.82 7.71 -4.00
CA ILE A 27 0.53 7.62 -4.61
C ILE A 27 0.91 6.19 -4.97
N LEU A 28 0.36 5.18 -4.28
CA LEU A 28 0.57 3.77 -4.61
C LEU A 28 0.27 3.45 -6.08
N GLY A 29 -0.66 4.17 -6.73
CA GLY A 29 -1.07 3.90 -8.10
C GLY A 29 -0.33 4.70 -9.15
N GLY A 30 0.64 5.55 -8.76
CA GLY A 30 1.36 6.41 -9.71
C GLY A 30 0.46 7.33 -10.54
N GLY A 31 -0.70 7.74 -9.99
CA GLY A 31 -1.71 8.53 -10.70
C GLY A 31 -2.91 7.73 -11.22
N PHE A 32 -2.89 6.40 -11.14
CA PHE A 32 -4.02 5.54 -11.51
C PHE A 32 -4.83 5.07 -10.29
N PRO A 33 -6.12 4.70 -10.47
CA PRO A 33 -6.95 4.20 -9.37
C PRO A 33 -6.38 2.90 -8.78
N ILE A 34 -5.99 2.95 -7.51
CA ILE A 34 -5.59 1.77 -6.74
C ILE A 34 -5.87 1.97 -5.25
N GLY A 35 -6.17 0.86 -4.59
CA GLY A 35 -6.15 0.74 -3.13
C GLY A 35 -5.52 -0.60 -2.78
N ALA A 36 -4.88 -0.66 -1.62
CA ALA A 36 -4.38 -1.90 -1.05
C ALA A 36 -4.58 -1.88 0.46
N PHE A 37 -4.67 -3.06 1.05
CA PHE A 37 -4.61 -3.26 2.48
C PHE A 37 -3.60 -4.37 2.73
N CYS A 38 -2.83 -4.24 3.80
CA CYS A 38 -1.76 -5.15 4.20
C CYS A 38 -1.90 -5.45 5.68
N GLY A 39 -1.41 -6.60 6.13
CA GLY A 39 -1.44 -7.02 7.52
C GLY A 39 -0.74 -8.35 7.68
N SER A 40 -0.87 -8.95 8.87
CA SER A 40 -0.27 -10.26 9.16
C SER A 40 -0.87 -11.37 8.30
N GLU A 41 -0.10 -12.44 8.09
CA GLU A 41 -0.59 -13.65 7.43
C GLU A 41 -1.79 -14.25 8.17
N GLU A 42 -1.79 -14.18 9.51
CA GLU A 42 -2.90 -14.64 10.34
C GLU A 42 -4.22 -14.00 9.89
N ILE A 43 -4.25 -12.67 9.80
CA ILE A 43 -5.43 -11.89 9.37
C ILE A 43 -5.73 -12.15 7.89
N PHE A 44 -4.73 -12.03 7.01
CA PHE A 44 -4.95 -12.05 5.56
C PHE A 44 -5.22 -13.45 5.01
N SER A 45 -4.89 -14.51 5.76
CA SER A 45 -5.24 -15.87 5.36
C SER A 45 -6.76 -16.06 5.25
N LEU A 46 -7.57 -15.25 5.95
CA LEU A 46 -9.03 -15.23 5.83
C LEU A 46 -9.54 -14.80 4.44
N LEU A 47 -8.68 -14.29 3.56
CA LEU A 47 -9.02 -13.98 2.16
C LEU A 47 -8.76 -15.16 1.22
N ASP A 48 -7.97 -16.15 1.62
CA ASP A 48 -7.57 -17.26 0.74
C ASP A 48 -8.72 -18.27 0.58
N HIS A 49 -9.39 -18.18 -0.56
CA HIS A 49 -10.48 -19.08 -0.94
C HIS A 49 -10.05 -20.54 -1.14
N ARG A 50 -8.75 -20.83 -1.27
CA ARG A 50 -8.21 -22.20 -1.35
C ARG A 50 -8.01 -22.78 0.04
N LYS A 51 -7.62 -21.95 1.02
CA LYS A 51 -7.46 -22.35 2.43
C LYS A 51 -8.82 -22.55 3.10
N TYR A 52 -9.76 -21.63 2.86
CA TYR A 52 -11.10 -21.64 3.45
C TYR A 52 -12.16 -21.70 2.34
N PRO A 53 -12.58 -22.92 1.91
CA PRO A 53 -13.45 -23.08 0.74
C PRO A 53 -14.91 -22.69 1.01
N LYS A 54 -15.39 -22.82 2.25
CA LYS A 54 -16.74 -22.39 2.63
C LYS A 54 -16.80 -20.86 2.78
N MET A 55 -17.91 -20.27 2.38
CA MET A 55 -18.04 -18.81 2.38
C MET A 55 -18.07 -18.24 3.81
N ASP A 56 -18.68 -18.95 4.77
CA ASP A 56 -18.79 -18.50 6.16
C ASP A 56 -17.44 -18.50 6.91
N ASP A 57 -16.44 -19.21 6.38
CA ASP A 57 -15.10 -19.35 6.98
C ASP A 57 -14.11 -18.31 6.43
N ARG A 58 -14.53 -17.42 5.51
CA ARG A 58 -13.65 -16.46 4.83
C ARG A 58 -14.28 -15.09 4.61
N SER A 59 -13.42 -14.11 4.42
CA SER A 59 -13.80 -12.77 3.94
C SER A 59 -13.64 -12.72 2.43
N ALA A 60 -14.76 -12.64 1.70
CA ALA A 60 -14.72 -12.52 0.24
C ALA A 60 -14.14 -11.15 -0.18
N HIS A 61 -13.13 -11.19 -1.04
CA HIS A 61 -12.52 -9.99 -1.61
C HIS A 61 -12.31 -10.16 -3.12
N GLY A 62 -12.58 -9.10 -3.88
CA GLY A 62 -12.40 -9.07 -5.31
C GLY A 62 -12.89 -7.76 -5.91
N GLY A 63 -12.84 -7.68 -7.24
CA GLY A 63 -13.34 -6.54 -8.01
C GLY A 63 -12.80 -6.57 -9.43
N THR A 64 -13.61 -6.13 -10.40
CA THR A 64 -13.28 -6.22 -11.84
C THR A 64 -11.93 -5.58 -12.19
N PHE A 65 -11.57 -4.47 -11.53
CA PHE A 65 -10.33 -3.75 -11.76
C PHE A 65 -9.29 -3.94 -10.65
N THR A 66 -9.55 -4.80 -9.67
CA THR A 66 -8.61 -5.09 -8.59
C THR A 66 -7.34 -5.73 -9.17
N GLY A 67 -6.18 -5.14 -8.89
CA GLY A 67 -4.90 -5.63 -9.40
C GLY A 67 -4.69 -5.47 -10.91
N ASN A 68 -5.47 -4.61 -11.59
CA ASN A 68 -5.34 -4.40 -13.03
C ASN A 68 -3.89 -4.02 -13.43
N PRO A 69 -3.39 -4.49 -14.59
CA PRO A 69 -1.99 -4.36 -14.96
C PRO A 69 -1.53 -2.91 -15.14
N ILE A 70 -2.42 -2.00 -15.55
CA ILE A 70 -2.08 -0.58 -15.73
C ILE A 70 -1.74 0.06 -14.38
N SER A 71 -2.64 -0.08 -13.40
CA SER A 71 -2.45 0.52 -12.07
C SER A 71 -1.29 -0.13 -11.32
N THR A 72 -1.14 -1.44 -11.42
CA THR A 72 -0.02 -2.18 -10.81
C THR A 72 1.32 -1.80 -11.44
N SER A 73 1.39 -1.63 -12.77
CA SER A 73 2.64 -1.23 -13.45
C SER A 73 3.05 0.21 -13.10
N ALA A 74 2.10 1.14 -13.09
CA ALA A 74 2.34 2.52 -12.68
C ALA A 74 2.77 2.63 -11.21
N GLY A 75 2.12 1.85 -10.35
CA GLY A 75 2.49 1.73 -8.94
C GLY A 75 3.91 1.18 -8.76
N ASN A 76 4.26 0.11 -9.46
CA ASN A 76 5.60 -0.48 -9.39
C ASN A 76 6.68 0.51 -9.83
N ALA A 77 6.48 1.20 -10.97
CA ALA A 77 7.41 2.22 -11.43
C ALA A 77 7.54 3.40 -10.44
N THR A 78 6.44 3.76 -9.77
CA THR A 78 6.44 4.80 -8.73
C THR A 78 7.26 4.37 -7.51
N LEU A 79 7.04 3.16 -7.01
CA LEU A 79 7.79 2.62 -5.88
C LEU A 79 9.28 2.48 -6.20
N ASP A 80 9.62 1.94 -7.38
CA ASP A 80 11.00 1.85 -7.87
C ASP A 80 11.68 3.22 -7.89
N HIS A 81 10.98 4.25 -8.37
CA HIS A 81 11.50 5.61 -8.39
C HIS A 81 11.72 6.12 -6.95
N LEU A 82 10.76 5.94 -6.04
CA LEU A 82 10.88 6.39 -4.65
C LEU A 82 12.00 5.66 -3.89
N MET A 83 12.25 4.39 -4.18
CA MET A 83 13.32 3.60 -3.54
C MET A 83 14.72 4.00 -4.04
N LYS A 84 14.86 4.32 -5.33
CA LYS A 84 16.15 4.66 -5.95
C LYS A 84 16.57 6.12 -5.74
N ASN A 85 15.63 6.99 -5.41
CA ASN A 85 15.85 8.43 -5.35
C ASN A 85 15.59 8.98 -3.94
N ASN A 86 16.21 10.12 -3.64
CA ASN A 86 16.00 10.83 -2.36
C ASN A 86 14.71 11.69 -2.34
N THR A 87 13.71 11.33 -3.15
CA THR A 87 12.50 12.13 -3.40
C THR A 87 11.78 12.47 -2.10
N ILE A 88 11.54 11.48 -1.23
CA ILE A 88 10.84 11.67 0.05
C ILE A 88 11.61 12.64 0.97
N LYS A 89 12.94 12.48 1.06
CA LYS A 89 13.79 13.37 1.86
C LYS A 89 13.75 14.81 1.34
N GLU A 90 13.77 14.99 0.01
CA GLU A 90 13.74 16.31 -0.60
C GLU A 90 12.39 17.01 -0.39
N ILE A 91 11.26 16.34 -0.65
CA ILE A 91 9.94 16.94 -0.48
C ILE A 91 9.66 17.26 1.00
N ASN A 92 10.13 16.43 1.94
CA ASN A 92 10.03 16.73 3.37
C ASN A 92 10.86 17.95 3.76
N ARG A 93 12.10 18.06 3.26
CA ARG A 93 12.95 19.24 3.48
C ARG A 93 12.31 20.53 2.95
N LYS A 94 11.68 20.48 1.77
CA LYS A 94 10.96 21.63 1.20
C LYS A 94 9.71 21.95 2.01
N GLY A 95 8.94 20.95 2.40
CA GLY A 95 7.72 21.10 3.20
C GLY A 95 7.96 21.75 4.57
N LYS A 96 9.12 21.50 5.21
CA LYS A 96 9.49 22.14 6.49
C LYS A 96 9.73 23.66 6.43
N LYS A 97 9.80 24.25 5.23
CA LYS A 97 10.07 25.69 5.02
C LYS A 97 8.80 26.52 4.83
N ILE A 98 7.64 25.88 4.80
CA ILE A 98 6.31 26.48 4.66
C ILE A 98 5.56 26.15 5.93
#